data_AF-A0A2V7HFC3-F1
#
_entry.id   AF-A0A2V7HFC3-F1
#
_cell.length_a   1.000
_cell.length_b   1.000
_cell.length_c   1.000
_cell.angle_alpha   90.00
_cell.angle_beta   90.00
_cell.angle_gamma   90.00
#
_symmetry.space_group_name_H-M   'P 1'
#
loop_
_entity.id
_entity.type
_entity.pdbx_description
1 polymer ?
#
loop_
_entity_poly.entity_id
_entity_poly.type
_entity_poly.pdbx_seq_one_letter_code
_entity_poly.pdbx_strand_id
1 'polypeptide(L)' 'PTDDVTALWPEGRPVVELGRLEVTGLSPTSAADERSLIFDPTNRTDGIDLSADPILLARSAAYAISYDRRSKGE' A
#
# COMPACT_ATOMS: atom_id res chain seq x y z
N PRO A 1 11.58 4.43 14.85
CA PRO A 1 10.20 4.17 15.32
C PRO A 1 9.35 3.54 14.21
N THR A 2 9.34 2.21 14.12
CA THR A 2 8.57 1.47 13.11
C THR A 2 7.12 1.20 13.51
N ASP A 3 6.82 1.34 14.80
CA ASP A 3 5.54 0.93 15.38
C ASP A 3 4.67 2.14 15.80
N ASP A 4 5.23 3.35 15.73
CA ASP A 4 4.53 4.61 16.00
C ASP A 4 4.35 5.40 14.70
N VAL A 5 3.10 5.49 14.23
CA VAL A 5 2.70 6.19 13.00
C VAL A 5 2.91 7.69 13.01
N THR A 6 3.08 8.29 14.19
CA THR A 6 3.25 9.74 14.35
C THR A 6 4.71 10.14 14.39
N ALA A 7 5.60 9.18 14.59
CA ALA A 7 7.02 9.41 14.71
C ALA A 7 7.71 9.51 13.35
N LEU A 8 8.44 10.60 13.14
CA LEU A 8 9.26 10.79 11.95
C LEU A 8 10.54 9.97 12.01
N TRP A 9 11.10 9.68 10.83
CA TRP A 9 12.46 9.14 10.74
C TRP A 9 13.48 10.19 11.21
N PRO A 10 14.58 9.78 11.88
CA PRO A 10 15.66 10.70 12.23
C PRO A 10 16.30 11.33 10.99
N GLU A 11 16.71 12.60 11.09
CA GLU A 11 17.27 13.37 9.96
C GLU A 11 18.50 12.70 9.31
N GLY A 12 19.31 11.97 10.08
CA GLY A 12 20.51 11.29 9.59
C GLY A 12 20.28 9.86 9.05
N ARG A 13 19.02 9.41 8.90
CA ARG A 13 18.73 8.06 8.40
C ARG A 13 19.22 7.93 6.95
N PRO A 14 20.09 6.96 6.63
CA PRO A 14 20.58 6.78 5.26
C PRO A 14 19.44 6.49 4.29
N VAL A 15 19.46 7.16 3.14
CA VAL A 15 18.60 6.86 2.00
C VAL A 15 19.38 5.96 1.05
N VAL A 16 18.77 4.85 0.65
CA VAL A 16 19.37 3.87 -0.27
C VAL A 16 18.56 3.85 -1.55
N GLU A 17 19.23 4.03 -2.69
CA GLU A 17 18.60 3.91 -4.01
C GLU A 17 18.39 2.42 -4.35
N LEU A 18 17.13 2.04 -4.59
CA LEU A 18 16.76 0.66 -4.93
C LEU A 18 16.49 0.45 -6.43
N GLY A 19 16.23 1.53 -7.18
CA GLY A 19 15.94 1.47 -8.61
C GLY A 19 15.05 2.61 -9.10
N ARG A 20 14.56 2.50 -10.34
CA ARG A 20 13.70 3.49 -11.00
C ARG A 20 12.33 2.91 -11.32
N LEU A 21 11.27 3.59 -10.89
CA LEU A 21 9.89 3.35 -11.30
C LEU A 21 9.49 4.41 -12.34
N GLU A 22 8.92 3.99 -13.46
CA GLU A 22 8.47 4.88 -14.54
C GLU A 22 7.05 4.51 -14.98
N VAL A 23 6.19 5.53 -15.12
CA VAL A 23 4.85 5.36 -15.70
C VAL A 23 4.98 5.57 -17.21
N THR A 24 4.81 4.50 -17.98
CA THR A 24 5.05 4.48 -19.43
C THR A 24 3.78 4.74 -20.27
N GLY A 25 2.62 4.75 -19.65
CA GLY A 25 1.35 4.98 -20.33
C GLY A 25 0.15 4.80 -19.42
N LEU A 26 -1.03 5.03 -19.99
CA LEU A 26 -2.33 4.81 -19.34
C LEU A 26 -2.87 3.44 -19.70
N SER A 27 -3.63 2.83 -18.80
CA SER A 27 -4.36 1.61 -19.13
C SER A 27 -5.49 1.91 -20.14
N PRO A 28 -5.66 1.10 -21.20
CA PRO A 28 -6.80 1.20 -22.11
C PRO A 28 -8.13 0.87 -21.42
N THR A 29 -8.10 0.18 -20.27
CA THR A 29 -9.26 -0.25 -19.49
C THR A 29 -9.29 0.39 -18.09
N SER A 30 -8.69 1.59 -17.91
CA SER A 30 -8.48 2.26 -16.61
C SER A 30 -9.66 2.11 -15.64
N ALA A 31 -10.88 2.45 -16.06
CA ALA A 31 -12.05 2.36 -15.19
C ALA A 31 -12.37 0.93 -14.71
N ALA A 32 -12.15 -0.09 -15.54
CA ALA A 32 -12.32 -1.49 -15.14
C ALA A 32 -11.19 -1.96 -14.23
N ASP A 33 -9.95 -1.62 -14.56
CA ASP A 33 -8.78 -2.00 -13.76
C ASP A 33 -8.83 -1.37 -12.37
N GLU A 34 -9.18 -0.08 -12.30
CA GLU A 34 -9.41 0.65 -11.06
C GLU A 34 -10.49 0.01 -10.19
N ARG A 35 -11.45 -0.74 -10.77
CA ARG A 35 -12.49 -1.49 -10.03
C ARG A 35 -12.06 -2.91 -9.63
N SER A 36 -11.07 -3.50 -10.30
CA SER A 36 -10.57 -4.84 -9.96
C SER A 36 -9.32 -4.84 -9.11
N LEU A 37 -8.55 -3.74 -9.09
CA LEU A 37 -7.31 -3.67 -8.32
C LEU A 37 -7.59 -3.52 -6.82
N ILE A 38 -6.79 -4.21 -6.01
CA ILE A 38 -6.71 -4.02 -4.56
C ILE A 38 -5.26 -3.77 -4.18
N PHE A 39 -5.02 -2.68 -3.47
CA PHE A 39 -3.69 -2.29 -2.98
C PHE A 39 -3.59 -2.55 -1.47
N ASP A 40 -3.74 -3.81 -1.04
CA ASP A 40 -3.63 -4.16 0.38
C ASP A 40 -2.17 -3.95 0.85
N PRO A 41 -1.92 -3.04 1.80
CA PRO A 41 -0.57 -2.74 2.29
C PRO A 41 0.07 -3.91 3.06
N THR A 42 -0.70 -4.95 3.37
CA THR A 42 -0.23 -6.17 4.01
C THR A 42 0.04 -7.30 3.02
N ASN A 43 -0.20 -7.09 1.71
CA ASN A 43 0.20 -8.02 0.67
C ASN A 43 1.71 -7.83 0.37
N ARG A 44 2.53 -8.80 0.80
CA ARG A 44 4.00 -8.73 0.76
C ARG A 44 4.60 -9.92 0.01
N THR A 45 5.83 -9.72 -0.45
CA THR A 45 6.70 -10.77 -0.97
C THR A 45 7.69 -11.22 0.11
N ASP A 46 8.32 -12.37 -0.08
CA ASP A 46 9.38 -12.86 0.78
C ASP A 46 10.49 -11.82 0.97
N GLY A 47 10.97 -11.67 2.21
CA GLY A 47 11.99 -10.68 2.59
C GLY A 47 11.43 -9.31 3.04
N ILE A 48 10.12 -9.13 3.05
CA ILE A 48 9.44 -7.94 3.59
C ILE A 48 8.43 -8.37 4.65
N ASP A 49 8.55 -7.83 5.86
CA ASP A 49 7.66 -8.11 6.99
C ASP A 49 6.93 -6.87 7.49
N LEU A 50 5.82 -7.11 8.20
CA LEU A 50 5.05 -6.05 8.85
C LEU A 50 5.73 -5.61 10.15
N SER A 51 5.66 -4.32 10.45
CA SER A 51 5.98 -3.82 11.79
C SER A 51 4.83 -4.08 12.77
N ALA A 52 5.02 -3.71 14.05
CA ALA A 52 3.97 -3.83 15.07
C ALA A 52 3.05 -2.59 15.13
N ASP A 53 3.07 -1.73 14.12
CA ASP A 53 2.16 -0.59 14.01
C ASP A 53 0.69 -1.07 13.98
N PRO A 54 -0.14 -0.72 14.98
CA PRO A 54 -1.54 -1.15 15.03
C PRO A 54 -2.39 -0.58 13.89
N ILE A 55 -2.04 0.58 13.32
CA ILE A 55 -2.73 1.13 12.15
C ILE A 55 -2.43 0.29 10.91
N LEU A 56 -1.16 -0.06 10.67
CA LEU A 56 -0.79 -0.96 9.56
C LEU A 56 -1.62 -2.25 9.61
N LEU A 57 -1.73 -2.87 10.79
CA LEU A 57 -2.48 -4.11 10.97
C LEU A 57 -3.99 -3.94 10.73
N ALA A 58 -4.56 -2.78 11.05
CA ALA A 58 -5.97 -2.48 10.80
C ALA A 58 -6.29 -2.22 9.31
N ARG A 59 -5.30 -1.81 8.50
CA ARG A 59 -5.53 -1.34 7.13
C ARG A 59 -6.04 -2.44 6.19
N SER A 60 -5.60 -3.69 6.32
CA SER A 60 -6.07 -4.77 5.42
C SER A 60 -7.61 -4.89 5.42
N ALA A 61 -8.23 -4.86 6.60
CA ALA A 61 -9.69 -4.90 6.73
C ALA A 61 -10.38 -3.69 6.07
N ALA A 62 -9.84 -2.48 6.26
CA ALA A 62 -10.38 -1.28 5.63
C ALA A 62 -10.31 -1.33 4.09
N TYR A 63 -9.19 -1.82 3.55
CA TYR A 63 -9.00 -1.98 2.10
C TYR A 63 -9.92 -3.06 1.53
N ALA A 64 -10.14 -4.17 2.25
CA ALA A 64 -11.09 -5.20 1.86
C ALA A 64 -12.53 -4.68 1.81
N ILE A 65 -12.97 -3.90 2.79
CA ILE A 65 -14.29 -3.26 2.79
C ILE A 65 -14.44 -2.30 1.61
N SER A 66 -13.43 -1.45 1.36
CA SER A 66 -13.45 -0.53 0.22
C SER A 66 -13.53 -1.27 -1.12
N TYR A 67 -12.78 -2.37 -1.25
CA TYR A 67 -12.81 -3.21 -2.45
C TYR A 67 -14.18 -3.85 -2.66
N ASP A 68 -14.80 -4.40 -1.62
CA ASP A 68 -16.13 -5.02 -1.69
C ASP A 68 -17.20 -4.01 -2.15
N ARG A 69 -17.22 -2.80 -1.57
CA ARG A 69 -18.13 -1.72 -1.98
C ARG A 69 -17.96 -1.33 -3.45
N ARG A 70 -16.72 -1.08 -3.88
CA ARG A 70 -16.40 -0.73 -5.27
C ARG A 70 -16.76 -1.84 -6.25
N SER A 71 -16.59 -3.10 -5.85
CA SER A 71 -16.96 -4.27 -6.67
C SER A 71 -18.47 -4.40 -6.85
N LYS A 72 -19.27 -3.87 -5.91
CA LYS A 72 -20.73 -3.81 -5.96
C LYS A 72 -21.27 -2.51 -6.61
N GLY A 73 -20.40 -1.53 -6.83
CA GLY A 73 -20.76 -0.22 -7.40
C GLY A 73 -21.36 0.77 -6.39
N GLU A 74 -21.04 0.60 -5.10
CA GLU A 74 -21.44 1.49 -3.99
C GLU A 74 -20.50 2.68 -3.77
#